data_AF-A0A535SV57-F1
#
_entry.id   AF-A0A535SV57-F1
#
_cell.length_a   1.000
_cell.length_b   1.000
_cell.length_c   1.000
_cell.angle_alpha   90.00
_cell.angle_beta   90.00
_cell.angle_gamma   90.00
#
_symmetry.space_group_name_H-M   'P 1'
#
loop_
_entity.id
_entity.type
_entity.pdbx_description
1 polymer ?
#
loop_
_entity_poly.entity_id
_entity_poly.type
_entity_poly.pdbx_seq_one_letter_code
_entity_poly.pdbx_strand_id
1 'polypeptide(L)'
;MNMKFKAGDIVPATTLESVTGESIKLPDPNRLVHLQLRRFVDCPICNTHIAEMRGRAREIEAAGIKEVIVFHSSTKSIRSYQKDLPFVLVGDPKKALYKEFGVKSSLGFISLKSLGAAMRGVAHGHFGLRLSG
;
A
#
# COMPACT_ATOMS: atom_id res chain seq x y z
N MET A 1 -14.38 -4.16 11.74
CA MET A 1 -13.58 -4.11 12.98
C MET A 1 -12.37 -3.18 12.80
N ASN A 2 -11.95 -2.48 13.84
CA ASN A 2 -10.74 -1.64 13.86
C ASN A 2 -9.58 -2.51 14.38
N MET A 3 -8.94 -3.29 13.51
CA MET A 3 -7.80 -4.11 13.92
C MET A 3 -6.52 -3.29 13.83
N LYS A 4 -5.83 -3.06 14.95
CA LYS A 4 -4.46 -2.56 14.95
C LYS A 4 -3.59 -3.68 15.51
N PHE A 5 -2.72 -4.24 14.68
CA PHE A 5 -1.82 -5.31 15.09
C PHE A 5 -0.72 -4.79 16.03
N LYS A 6 -0.37 -5.61 17.01
CA LYS A 6 0.80 -5.48 17.88
C LYS A 6 1.73 -6.67 17.65
N ALA A 7 2.98 -6.54 18.09
CA ALA A 7 3.91 -7.66 18.07
C ALA A 7 3.34 -8.83 18.90
N GLY A 8 3.35 -10.02 18.31
CA GLY A 8 2.76 -11.23 18.91
C GLY A 8 1.32 -11.53 18.47
N ASP A 9 0.63 -10.59 17.81
CA ASP A 9 -0.70 -10.85 17.27
C ASP A 9 -0.66 -11.84 16.10
N ILE A 10 -1.69 -12.69 16.01
CA ILE A 10 -1.86 -13.62 14.90
C ILE A 10 -2.62 -12.90 13.79
N VAL A 11 -2.02 -12.86 12.60
CA VAL A 11 -2.67 -12.36 11.39
C VAL A 11 -3.73 -13.37 10.94
N PRO A 12 -4.97 -12.93 10.64
CA PRO A 12 -6.01 -13.81 10.09
C PRO A 12 -5.53 -14.55 8.84
N ALA A 13 -5.92 -15.82 8.73
CA ALA A 13 -5.58 -16.61 7.55
C ALA A 13 -6.22 -16.00 6.30
N THR A 14 -5.38 -15.57 5.36
CA THR A 14 -5.82 -14.95 4.10
C THR A 14 -4.89 -15.35 2.97
N THR A 15 -5.35 -15.17 1.73
CA THR A 15 -4.53 -15.44 0.53
C THR A 15 -4.51 -14.20 -0.33
N LEU A 16 -3.31 -13.70 -0.60
CA LEU A 16 -3.08 -12.59 -1.51
C LEU A 16 -2.79 -13.12 -2.92
N GLU A 17 -3.20 -12.39 -3.93
CA GLU A 17 -2.84 -12.66 -5.32
C GLU A 17 -1.85 -11.59 -5.79
N SER A 18 -0.67 -12.02 -6.26
CA SER A 18 0.31 -11.11 -6.83
C SER A 18 -0.10 -10.63 -8.22
N VAL A 19 0.57 -9.59 -8.71
CA VAL A 19 0.43 -9.13 -10.10
C VAL A 19 0.88 -10.17 -11.12
N THR A 20 1.67 -11.18 -10.73
CA THR A 20 2.10 -12.30 -11.58
C THR A 20 1.15 -13.49 -11.52
N GLY A 21 0.13 -13.47 -10.65
CA GLY A 21 -0.80 -14.58 -10.41
C GLY A 21 -0.31 -15.59 -9.36
N GLU A 22 0.79 -15.31 -8.68
CA GLU A 22 1.24 -16.10 -7.53
C GLU A 22 0.27 -15.93 -6.37
N SER A 23 -0.12 -17.05 -5.73
CA SER A 23 -0.93 -17.04 -4.51
C SER A 23 -0.03 -17.05 -3.27
N ILE A 24 -0.16 -16.05 -2.42
CA ILE A 24 0.62 -15.90 -1.18
C ILE A 24 -0.30 -16.13 0.01
N LYS A 25 -0.04 -17.20 0.76
CA LYS A 25 -0.76 -17.49 2.00
C LYS A 25 -0.19 -16.63 3.13
N LEU A 26 -1.07 -16.06 3.94
CA LEU A 26 -0.72 -15.37 5.17
C LEU A 26 -1.48 -16.04 6.33
N PRO A 27 -0.79 -16.46 7.40
CA PRO A 27 0.66 -16.61 7.49
C PRO A 27 1.21 -17.63 6.46
N ASP A 28 2.41 -17.40 5.94
CA ASP A 28 3.10 -18.34 5.06
C ASP A 28 3.68 -19.48 5.91
N PRO A 29 3.47 -20.76 5.54
CA PRO A 29 3.92 -21.89 6.37
C PRO A 29 5.44 -22.10 6.36
N ASN A 30 6.15 -21.54 5.37
CA ASN A 30 7.54 -21.87 5.09
C ASN A 30 8.49 -20.67 5.26
N ARG A 31 7.98 -19.44 5.10
CA ARG A 31 8.79 -18.23 5.07
C ARG A 31 8.23 -17.13 5.96
N LEU A 32 9.12 -16.32 6.53
CA LEU A 32 8.71 -15.08 7.20
C LEU A 32 8.26 -14.08 6.12
N VAL A 33 7.06 -13.51 6.25
CA VAL A 33 6.56 -12.51 5.30
C VAL A 33 6.70 -11.10 5.88
N HIS A 34 7.42 -10.23 5.18
CA HIS A 34 7.38 -8.80 5.42
C HIS A 34 6.33 -8.16 4.50
N LEU A 35 5.15 -7.90 5.07
CA LEU A 35 4.02 -7.33 4.35
C LEU A 35 3.99 -5.79 4.49
N GLN A 36 4.11 -5.08 3.37
CA GLN A 36 4.11 -3.62 3.32
C GLN A 36 2.87 -3.08 2.61
N LEU A 37 2.14 -2.14 3.22
CA LEU A 37 1.02 -1.45 2.58
C LEU A 37 1.45 -0.04 2.14
N ARG A 38 1.39 0.25 0.84
CA ARG A 38 1.88 1.50 0.21
C ARG A 38 0.82 2.21 -0.65
N ARG A 39 0.65 3.51 -0.43
CA ARG A 39 -0.48 4.29 -0.98
C ARG A 39 -0.41 4.61 -2.49
N PHE A 40 0.77 4.78 -3.08
CA PHE A 40 0.92 5.28 -4.46
C PHE A 40 1.98 4.51 -5.25
N VAL A 41 1.77 4.42 -6.56
CA VAL A 41 2.70 3.87 -7.57
C VAL A 41 2.96 4.85 -8.72
N ASP A 42 3.02 6.15 -8.42
CA ASP A 42 3.48 7.13 -9.43
C ASP A 42 4.89 6.76 -9.92
N CYS A 43 5.76 6.29 -9.01
CA CYS A 43 7.01 5.60 -9.35
C CYS A 43 7.56 4.85 -8.12
N PRO A 44 7.41 3.51 -8.01
CA PRO A 44 7.96 2.76 -6.88
C PRO A 44 9.49 2.70 -6.91
N ILE A 45 10.13 2.93 -8.07
CA ILE A 45 11.59 3.02 -8.19
C ILE A 45 12.11 4.34 -7.61
N CYS A 46 11.31 5.41 -7.70
CA CYS A 46 11.61 6.74 -7.17
C CYS A 46 11.36 6.81 -5.66
N ASN A 47 10.77 5.76 -5.07
CA ASN A 47 10.62 5.65 -3.64
C ASN A 47 11.94 5.19 -3.03
N THR A 48 12.65 6.10 -2.36
CA THR A 48 13.95 5.86 -1.73
C THR A 48 13.94 4.61 -0.84
N HIS A 49 12.86 4.38 -0.10
CA HIS A 49 12.76 3.22 0.77
C HIS A 49 12.68 1.89 -0.01
N ILE A 50 11.93 1.85 -1.11
CA ILE A 50 11.90 0.66 -1.99
C ILE A 50 13.27 0.47 -2.66
N ALA A 51 13.95 1.55 -3.03
CA ALA A 51 15.28 1.50 -3.61
C ALA A 51 16.34 0.93 -2.64
N GLU A 52 16.30 1.33 -1.36
CA GLU A 52 17.15 0.77 -0.30
C GLU A 52 16.89 -0.72 -0.09
N MET A 53 15.62 -1.12 0.04
CA MET A 53 15.23 -2.51 0.17
C MET A 53 15.69 -3.32 -1.05
N ARG A 54 15.56 -2.78 -2.26
CA ARG A 54 16.01 -3.43 -3.50
C ARG A 54 17.52 -3.66 -3.48
N GLY A 55 18.30 -2.69 -2.99
CA GLY A 55 19.75 -2.82 -2.81
C GLY A 55 20.13 -3.97 -1.87
N ARG A 56 19.25 -4.30 -0.91
CA ARG A 56 19.41 -5.38 0.08
C ARG A 56 18.61 -6.64 -0.24
N ALA A 57 18.01 -6.75 -1.42
CA ALA A 57 17.09 -7.85 -1.73
C ALA A 57 17.72 -9.23 -1.57
N ARG A 58 19.00 -9.40 -1.92
CA ARG A 58 19.73 -10.66 -1.70
C ARG A 58 19.92 -11.01 -0.24
N GLU A 59 20.20 -10.01 0.60
CA GLU A 59 20.35 -10.19 2.05
C GLU A 59 19.02 -10.61 2.68
N ILE A 60 17.93 -9.94 2.28
CA ILE A 60 16.57 -10.22 2.75
C ILE A 60 16.14 -11.63 2.36
N GLU A 61 16.37 -12.04 1.11
CA GLU A 61 16.06 -13.39 0.64
C GLU A 61 16.91 -14.45 1.35
N ALA A 62 18.21 -14.19 1.56
CA ALA A 62 19.10 -15.09 2.29
C ALA A 62 18.70 -15.26 3.78
N ALA A 63 18.04 -14.26 4.36
CA ALA A 63 17.44 -14.35 5.69
C ALA A 63 16.10 -15.11 5.72
N GLY A 64 15.62 -15.63 4.57
CA GLY A 64 14.37 -16.38 4.46
C GLY A 64 13.11 -15.50 4.46
N ILE A 65 13.26 -14.19 4.27
CA ILE A 65 12.17 -13.21 4.35
C ILE A 65 11.55 -13.01 2.96
N LYS A 66 10.24 -13.17 2.84
CA LYS A 66 9.44 -12.86 1.65
C LYS A 66 8.91 -11.44 1.71
N GLU A 67 9.43 -10.59 0.85
CA GLU A 67 8.96 -9.20 0.70
C GLU A 67 7.71 -9.14 -0.17
N VAL A 68 6.61 -8.68 0.42
CA VAL A 68 5.32 -8.52 -0.24
C VAL A 68 4.84 -7.09 -0.08
N ILE A 69 4.67 -6.38 -1.21
CA ILE A 69 4.24 -4.97 -1.22
C ILE A 69 2.84 -4.86 -1.82
N VAL A 70 1.89 -4.42 -1.00
CA VAL A 70 0.49 -4.16 -1.39
C VAL A 70 0.33 -2.69 -1.73
N PHE A 71 0.00 -2.39 -2.98
CA PHE A 71 -0.26 -1.04 -3.45
C PHE A 71 -1.75 -0.76 -3.58
N HIS A 72 -2.19 0.44 -3.17
CA HIS A 72 -3.53 0.93 -3.48
C HIS A 72 -3.61 1.38 -4.96
N SER A 73 -3.49 0.43 -5.88
CA SER A 73 -3.52 0.64 -7.32
C SER A 73 -3.85 -0.66 -8.05
N SER A 74 -4.25 -0.56 -9.32
CA SER A 74 -4.63 -1.72 -10.10
C SER A 74 -3.42 -2.63 -10.39
N THR A 75 -3.65 -3.93 -10.52
CA THR A 75 -2.62 -4.88 -10.95
C THR A 75 -2.01 -4.49 -12.30
N LYS A 76 -2.83 -3.99 -13.23
CA LYS A 76 -2.38 -3.47 -14.54
C LYS A 76 -1.36 -2.33 -14.40
N SER A 77 -1.60 -1.36 -13.52
CA SER A 77 -0.69 -0.23 -13.31
C SER A 77 0.63 -0.61 -12.62
N ILE A 78 0.64 -1.70 -11.86
CA ILE A 78 1.83 -2.14 -11.10
C ILE A 78 2.66 -3.15 -11.90
N ARG A 79 2.04 -3.88 -12.84
CA ARG A 79 2.68 -4.94 -13.62
C ARG A 79 3.93 -4.47 -14.37
N SER A 80 4.00 -3.22 -14.81
CA SER A 80 5.18 -2.65 -15.47
C SER A 80 6.41 -2.66 -14.55
N TYR A 81 6.23 -2.41 -13.25
CA TYR A 81 7.30 -2.33 -12.26
C TYR A 81 7.76 -3.70 -11.73
N GLN A 82 7.01 -4.77 -12.00
CA GLN A 82 7.35 -6.12 -11.53
C GLN A 82 8.72 -6.59 -12.04
N LYS A 83 9.15 -6.12 -13.21
CA LYS A 83 10.46 -6.49 -13.79
C LYS A 83 11.63 -5.81 -13.08
N ASP A 84 11.38 -4.65 -12.46
CA ASP A 84 12.42 -3.81 -11.85
C ASP A 84 12.56 -4.03 -10.35
N LEU A 85 11.64 -4.79 -9.74
CA LEU A 85 11.56 -5.04 -8.32
C LEU A 85 11.66 -6.54 -8.02
N PRO A 86 12.62 -6.96 -7.17
CA PRO A 86 12.79 -8.35 -6.75
C PRO A 86 11.80 -8.76 -5.66
N PHE A 87 10.60 -8.17 -5.65
CA PHE A 87 9.59 -8.33 -4.61
C PHE A 87 8.27 -8.81 -5.20
N VAL A 88 7.44 -9.41 -4.34
CA VAL A 88 6.07 -9.77 -4.71
C VAL A 88 5.21 -8.52 -4.62
N LEU A 89 4.59 -8.13 -5.74
CA LEU A 89 3.72 -6.96 -5.79
C LEU A 89 2.26 -7.40 -5.82
N VAL A 90 1.41 -6.73 -5.03
CA VAL A 90 -0.02 -6.98 -4.94
C VAL A 90 -0.77 -5.68 -5.23
N GLY A 91 -1.75 -5.73 -6.12
CA GLY A 91 -2.61 -4.59 -6.42
C GLY A 91 -3.93 -4.65 -5.68
N ASP A 92 -4.23 -3.66 -4.86
CA ASP A 92 -5.48 -3.54 -4.11
C ASP A 92 -6.18 -2.19 -4.39
N PRO A 93 -6.76 -2.01 -5.59
CA PRO A 93 -7.40 -0.74 -5.98
C PRO A 93 -8.64 -0.41 -5.12
N LYS A 94 -9.26 -1.41 -4.48
CA LYS A 94 -10.47 -1.23 -3.65
C LYS A 94 -10.15 -1.06 -2.16
N LYS A 95 -8.87 -1.09 -1.77
CA LYS A 95 -8.42 -1.06 -0.38
C LYS A 95 -9.05 -2.19 0.47
N ALA A 96 -9.33 -3.34 -0.13
CA ALA A 96 -9.90 -4.47 0.57
C ALA A 96 -8.92 -5.00 1.63
N LEU A 97 -7.66 -5.19 1.25
CA LEU A 97 -6.58 -5.63 2.14
C LEU A 97 -6.29 -4.55 3.18
N TYR A 98 -6.27 -3.28 2.80
CA TYR A 98 -6.11 -2.18 3.77
C TYR A 98 -7.20 -2.20 4.85
N LYS A 99 -8.46 -2.49 4.48
CA LYS A 99 -9.56 -2.61 5.44
C LYS A 99 -9.42 -3.86 6.30
N GLU A 100 -9.06 -4.99 5.70
CA GLU A 100 -8.83 -6.27 6.39
C GLU A 100 -7.72 -6.15 7.43
N PHE A 101 -6.60 -5.52 7.07
CA PHE A 101 -5.49 -5.23 7.97
C PHE A 101 -5.71 -4.00 8.87
N GLY A 102 -6.89 -3.36 8.81
CA GLY A 102 -7.26 -2.21 9.63
C GLY A 102 -6.47 -0.92 9.38
N VAL A 103 -5.74 -0.85 8.26
CA VAL A 103 -5.01 0.33 7.78
C VAL A 103 -6.00 1.32 7.16
N LYS A 104 -6.58 2.17 8.01
CA LYS A 104 -7.45 3.27 7.58
C LYS A 104 -6.65 4.54 7.34
N SER A 105 -6.99 5.27 6.29
CA SER A 105 -6.59 6.67 6.14
C SER A 105 -7.22 7.49 7.27
N SER A 106 -6.39 8.13 8.11
CA SER A 106 -6.87 9.03 9.14
C SER A 106 -7.34 10.35 8.52
N LEU A 107 -8.48 10.87 8.97
CA LEU A 107 -8.91 12.25 8.69
C LEU A 107 -8.12 13.27 9.52
N GLY A 108 -7.17 12.84 10.35
CA GLY A 108 -6.39 13.68 11.26
C GLY A 108 -5.50 14.73 10.59
N PHE A 109 -5.41 14.73 9.25
CA PHE A 109 -4.74 15.77 8.47
C PHE A 109 -5.68 16.91 8.04
N ILE A 110 -6.99 16.81 8.28
CA ILE A 110 -7.91 17.94 8.08
C ILE A 110 -7.76 18.85 9.31
N SER A 111 -6.95 19.89 9.16
CA SER A 111 -6.87 20.95 10.16
C SER A 111 -8.12 21.84 10.10
N LEU A 112 -8.48 22.44 11.24
CA LEU A 112 -9.53 23.47 11.29
C LEU A 112 -9.21 24.65 10.36
N LYS A 113 -7.91 24.95 10.17
CA LYS A 113 -7.42 26.01 9.28
C LYS A 113 -7.66 25.69 7.80
N SER A 114 -7.42 24.45 7.37
CA SER A 114 -7.68 24.01 5.98
C SER A 114 -9.19 23.98 5.69
N LEU A 115 -10.01 23.64 6.67
CA LEU A 115 -11.46 23.68 6.54
C LEU A 115 -11.97 25.14 6.42
N GLY A 116 -11.42 26.05 7.23
CA GLY A 116 -11.71 27.49 7.13
C GLY A 116 -11.22 28.13 5.82
N ALA A 117 -10.09 27.68 5.27
CA ALA A 117 -9.63 28.11 3.95
C ALA A 117 -10.56 27.64 2.83
N ALA A 118 -11.03 26.38 2.87
CA ALA A 118 -12.01 25.86 1.93
C ALA A 118 -13.33 26.63 1.99
N MET A 119 -13.86 26.89 3.19
CA MET A 119 -15.09 27.68 3.36
C MET A 119 -14.95 29.12 2.84
N ARG A 120 -13.81 29.77 3.09
CA ARG A 120 -13.53 31.11 2.53
C ARG A 120 -13.45 31.07 1.00
N GLY A 121 -12.82 30.06 0.41
CA GLY A 121 -12.78 29.90 -1.05
C GLY A 121 -14.18 29.75 -1.67
N VAL A 122 -15.08 29.04 -1.00
CA VAL A 122 -16.50 28.93 -1.38
C VAL A 122 -17.22 30.27 -1.24
N ALA A 123 -17.05 30.96 -0.11
CA ALA A 123 -17.71 32.25 0.16
C ALA A 123 -17.23 33.38 -0.78
N HIS A 124 -15.98 33.32 -1.26
CA HIS A 124 -15.40 34.27 -2.22
C HIS A 124 -15.61 33.86 -3.69
N GLY A 125 -16.44 32.84 -3.98
CA GLY A 125 -16.84 32.51 -5.35
C GLY A 125 -15.79 31.80 -6.20
N HIS A 126 -14.69 31.30 -5.61
CA HIS A 126 -13.65 30.54 -6.33
C HIS A 126 -14.05 29.06 -6.56
N PHE A 127 -15.29 28.80 -6.95
CA PHE A 127 -15.82 27.44 -7.16
C PHE A 127 -15.63 26.98 -8.62
N GLY A 128 -14.37 26.81 -9.02
CA GLY A 128 -13.98 26.33 -10.35
C GLY A 128 -13.55 24.87 -10.37
N LEU A 129 -14.24 23.96 -9.67
CA LEU A 129 -14.03 22.52 -9.81
C LEU A 129 -14.84 22.02 -11.01
N ARG A 130 -14.22 22.09 -12.19
CA ARG A 130 -14.70 21.43 -13.40
C ARG A 130 -14.70 19.92 -13.16
N LEU A 131 -15.85 19.37 -12.77
CA LEU A 131 -16.11 17.94 -12.74
C LEU A 131 -16.30 17.48 -14.19
N SER A 132 -15.20 17.10 -14.85
CA SER A 132 -15.28 16.27 -16.06
C SER A 132 -15.48 14.82 -15.61
N GLY A 133 -16.70 14.32 -15.81
CA GLY A 133 -16.95 12.89 -15.96
C GLY A 133 -16.47 12.39 -17.32
#